data_AF-A0A535CSH7-F1
#
_entry.id   AF-A0A535CSH7-F1
#
_cell.length_a   1.000
_cell.length_b   1.000
_cell.length_c   1.000
_cell.angle_alpha   90.00
_cell.angle_beta   90.00
_cell.angle_gamma   90.00
#
_symmetry.space_group_name_H-M   'P 1'
#
loop_
_entity.id
_entity.type
_entity.pdbx_description
1 polymer ?
#
loop_
_entity_poly.entity_id
_entity_poly.type
_entity_poly.pdbx_seq_one_letter_code
_entity_poly.pdbx_strand_id
1 'polypeptide(L)'
;FLTEVVAQPATLLASGLSCNYAAIVAKRFPETCTHLVLISPLALFGGEQAQNFWSKLMQQPVAGFLLYAILSTRSALRSKVARQHSPHQGQISESDVEYLYATTHQFGAEYAAMAELAGKLAVDASQQFEALRQPTLVIWGARALNNTNTQAITSQQNMPAQTEIALMPDAGTFVHEEYPALVIANILGWREEGKTATAQVKRPVVEKPAVEESGTSETEPETEEALMTYCVKCKKKTPMQDAQEVTTKNGNPAIKGKCSICGTGQFRMGRLSKETI
;
A
#
# COMPACT_ATOMS: atom_id res chain seq x y z
N PHE A 1 -4.01 0.79 29.40
CA PHE A 1 -3.48 1.95 28.65
C PHE A 1 -4.57 2.91 28.17
N LEU A 2 -5.46 2.55 27.21
CA LEU A 2 -6.50 3.49 26.75
C LEU A 2 -7.40 3.98 27.88
N THR A 3 -7.84 3.08 28.76
CA THR A 3 -8.72 3.39 29.89
C THR A 3 -8.02 4.14 31.02
N GLU A 4 -6.77 3.77 31.34
CA GLU A 4 -6.07 4.23 32.54
C GLU A 4 -5.10 5.39 32.28
N VAL A 5 -4.50 5.47 31.10
CA VAL A 5 -3.45 6.45 30.76
C VAL A 5 -4.00 7.51 29.83
N VAL A 6 -4.66 7.11 28.75
CA VAL A 6 -5.29 8.07 27.83
C VAL A 6 -6.57 8.64 28.42
N ALA A 7 -7.34 7.80 29.13
CA ALA A 7 -8.55 8.14 29.89
C ALA A 7 -9.69 8.80 29.07
N GLN A 8 -9.59 8.78 27.75
CA GLN A 8 -10.60 9.26 26.82
C GLN A 8 -10.57 8.46 25.51
N PRO A 9 -11.67 8.46 24.74
CA PRO A 9 -11.70 7.84 23.42
C PRO A 9 -10.61 8.44 22.50
N ALA A 10 -9.86 7.59 21.80
CA ALA A 10 -8.72 8.01 20.99
C ALA A 10 -8.74 7.43 19.58
N THR A 11 -7.97 8.02 18.67
CA THR A 11 -7.66 7.43 17.36
C THR A 11 -6.59 6.37 17.55
N LEU A 12 -6.81 5.16 17.05
CA LEU A 12 -5.78 4.14 16.99
C LEU A 12 -5.07 4.20 15.64
N LEU A 13 -3.77 4.37 15.66
CA LEU A 13 -2.91 4.32 14.48
C LEU A 13 -1.97 3.14 14.61
N ALA A 14 -1.98 2.25 13.62
CA ALA A 14 -1.20 1.03 13.61
C ALA A 14 -0.56 0.78 12.26
N SER A 15 0.53 0.02 12.24
CA SER A 15 1.23 -0.39 11.02
C SER A 15 1.57 -1.88 10.99
N GLY A 16 1.49 -2.49 9.81
CA GLY A 16 1.84 -3.90 9.63
C GLY A 16 1.00 -4.86 10.50
N LEU A 17 1.67 -5.78 11.21
CA LEU A 17 1.02 -6.77 12.08
C LEU A 17 0.20 -6.15 13.22
N SER A 18 0.60 -4.97 13.70
CA SER A 18 -0.11 -4.28 14.78
C SER A 18 -1.53 -3.85 14.37
N CYS A 19 -1.82 -3.76 13.07
CA CYS A 19 -3.16 -3.46 12.56
C CYS A 19 -4.21 -4.49 13.01
N ASN A 20 -3.86 -5.78 13.06
CA ASN A 20 -4.79 -6.83 13.47
C ASN A 20 -5.17 -6.66 14.95
N TYR A 21 -4.18 -6.34 15.80
CA TYR A 21 -4.44 -6.02 17.21
C TYR A 21 -5.28 -4.76 17.37
N ALA A 22 -5.01 -3.72 16.57
CA ALA A 22 -5.79 -2.48 16.61
C ALA A 22 -7.25 -2.72 16.21
N ALA A 23 -7.51 -3.54 15.18
CA ALA A 23 -8.86 -3.94 14.78
C ALA A 23 -9.57 -4.75 15.88
N ILE A 24 -8.88 -5.71 16.51
CA ILE A 24 -9.42 -6.48 17.65
C ILE A 24 -9.78 -5.56 18.81
N VAL A 25 -8.89 -4.63 19.19
CA VAL A 25 -9.12 -3.68 20.29
C VAL A 25 -10.28 -2.75 19.96
N ALA A 26 -10.32 -2.17 18.76
CA ALA A 26 -11.40 -1.29 18.32
C ALA A 26 -12.74 -2.00 18.32
N LYS A 27 -12.79 -3.27 17.87
CA LYS A 27 -14.03 -4.06 17.88
C LYS A 27 -14.49 -4.41 19.30
N ARG A 28 -13.55 -4.78 20.18
CA ARG A 28 -13.85 -5.25 21.54
C ARG A 28 -14.22 -4.09 22.49
N PHE A 29 -13.62 -2.92 22.30
CA PHE A 29 -13.80 -1.75 23.15
C PHE A 29 -14.19 -0.52 22.32
N PRO A 30 -15.37 -0.54 21.66
CA PRO A 30 -15.74 0.48 20.69
C PRO A 30 -15.79 1.89 21.28
N GLU A 31 -16.24 2.02 22.53
CA GLU A 31 -16.33 3.31 23.24
C GLU A 31 -14.97 3.98 23.46
N THR A 32 -13.86 3.22 23.41
CA THR A 32 -12.51 3.75 23.63
C THR A 32 -11.78 4.13 22.34
N CYS A 33 -12.34 3.75 21.19
CA CYS A 33 -11.72 3.94 19.88
C CYS A 33 -12.65 4.78 18.99
N THR A 34 -12.25 6.02 18.70
CA THR A 34 -13.06 6.93 17.86
C THR A 34 -12.87 6.67 16.37
N HIS A 35 -11.62 6.43 15.97
CA HIS A 35 -11.18 6.31 14.59
C HIS A 35 -10.03 5.31 14.51
N LEU A 36 -9.90 4.65 13.36
CA LEU A 36 -8.83 3.69 13.12
C LEU A 36 -8.02 4.08 11.87
N VAL A 37 -6.70 4.12 11.98
CA VAL A 37 -5.79 4.34 10.85
C VAL A 37 -4.88 3.12 10.74
N LEU A 38 -4.98 2.38 9.64
CA LEU A 38 -4.25 1.15 9.38
C LEU A 38 -3.27 1.35 8.23
N ILE A 39 -1.98 1.31 8.53
CA ILE A 39 -0.91 1.52 7.55
C ILE A 39 -0.34 0.15 7.15
N SER A 40 -0.40 -0.19 5.87
CA SER A 40 0.07 -1.47 5.35
C SER A 40 -0.42 -2.71 6.14
N PRO A 41 -1.74 -2.86 6.39
CA PRO A 41 -2.31 -4.02 7.10
C PRO A 41 -2.25 -5.34 6.29
N LEU A 42 -1.09 -5.72 5.76
CA LEU A 42 -0.94 -6.88 4.87
C LEU A 42 -1.41 -8.18 5.53
N ALA A 43 -1.10 -8.38 6.82
CA ALA A 43 -1.51 -9.56 7.57
C ALA A 43 -3.01 -9.60 7.90
N LEU A 44 -3.73 -8.49 7.76
CA LEU A 44 -5.17 -8.43 7.96
C LEU A 44 -5.93 -9.01 6.77
N PHE A 45 -5.31 -8.96 5.59
CA PHE A 45 -5.91 -9.39 4.31
C PHE A 45 -5.12 -10.54 3.66
N GLY A 46 -4.06 -11.01 4.31
CA GLY A 46 -3.30 -12.18 3.92
C GLY A 46 -3.99 -13.46 4.39
N GLY A 47 -3.86 -14.54 3.62
CA GLY A 47 -4.34 -15.86 4.05
C GLY A 47 -3.60 -16.38 5.29
N GLU A 48 -4.14 -17.44 5.92
CA GLU A 48 -3.57 -18.02 7.14
C GLU A 48 -2.06 -18.25 7.03
N GLN A 49 -1.31 -17.66 7.98
CA GLN A 49 0.12 -17.88 8.10
C GLN A 49 0.36 -19.26 8.76
N ALA A 50 0.38 -20.31 7.94
CA ALA A 50 0.53 -21.67 8.43
C ALA A 50 1.88 -21.86 9.15
N GLN A 51 1.82 -22.35 10.39
CA GLN A 51 3.01 -22.82 11.10
C GLN A 51 3.59 -24.05 10.41
N ASN A 52 4.58 -23.83 9.54
CA ASN A 52 5.25 -24.90 8.84
C ASN A 52 6.34 -25.54 9.70
N PHE A 53 6.81 -26.74 9.34
CA PHE A 53 7.88 -27.47 10.04
C PHE A 53 9.09 -26.58 10.41
N TRP A 54 9.50 -25.69 9.50
CA TRP A 54 10.58 -24.72 9.72
C TRP A 54 10.32 -23.79 10.91
N SER A 55 9.08 -23.32 11.10
CA SER A 55 8.72 -22.47 12.25
C SER A 55 8.89 -23.20 13.59
N LYS A 56 8.66 -24.53 13.64
CA LYS A 56 8.85 -25.35 14.85
C LYS A 56 10.33 -25.61 15.13
N LEU A 57 11.13 -25.79 14.08
CA LEU A 57 12.58 -25.97 14.21
C LEU A 57 13.28 -24.70 14.72
N MET A 58 12.87 -23.53 14.25
CA MET A 58 13.40 -22.24 14.70
C MET A 58 13.06 -21.91 16.16
N GLN A 59 12.10 -22.61 16.75
CA GLN A 59 11.73 -22.47 18.17
C GLN A 59 12.61 -23.32 19.11
N GLN A 60 13.48 -24.17 18.57
CA GLN A 60 14.43 -24.93 19.41
C GLN A 60 15.50 -24.00 19.97
N PRO A 61 15.86 -24.06 21.27
CA PRO A 61 16.70 -23.05 21.93
C PRO A 61 18.03 -22.76 21.21
N VAL A 62 18.78 -23.80 20.83
CA VAL A 62 20.08 -23.65 20.15
C VAL A 62 19.90 -23.16 18.72
N ALA A 63 18.93 -23.73 17.98
CA ALA A 63 18.71 -23.35 16.59
C ALA A 63 18.18 -21.92 16.46
N GLY A 64 17.26 -21.52 17.34
CA GLY A 64 16.72 -20.16 17.41
C GLY A 64 17.78 -19.14 17.80
N PHE A 65 18.65 -19.47 18.76
CA PHE A 65 19.78 -18.62 19.13
C PHE A 65 20.74 -18.38 17.95
N LEU A 66 21.15 -19.45 17.25
CA LEU A 66 22.04 -19.33 16.09
C LEU A 66 21.39 -18.56 14.94
N LEU A 67 20.10 -18.81 14.68
CA LEU A 67 19.36 -18.06 13.66
C LEU A 67 19.29 -16.57 14.01
N TYR A 68 18.97 -16.24 15.26
CA TYR A 68 18.93 -14.86 15.72
C TYR A 68 20.28 -14.17 15.53
N ALA A 69 21.37 -14.83 15.95
CA ALA A 69 22.73 -14.31 15.81
C ALA A 69 23.11 -14.03 14.34
N ILE A 70 22.64 -14.84 13.39
CA ILE A 70 22.84 -14.61 11.95
C ILE A 70 22.01 -13.40 11.47
N LEU A 71 20.73 -13.34 11.86
CA LEU A 71 19.80 -12.29 11.45
C LEU A 71 20.13 -10.92 12.04
N SER A 72 20.80 -10.86 13.20
CA SER A 72 21.23 -9.61 13.84
C SER A 72 22.58 -9.09 13.33
N THR A 73 23.25 -9.79 12.41
CA THR A 73 24.49 -9.27 11.80
C THR A 73 24.23 -8.01 10.98
N ARG A 74 25.19 -7.06 10.96
CA ARG A 74 25.10 -5.84 10.12
C ARG A 74 24.85 -6.16 8.64
N SER A 75 25.40 -7.24 8.11
CA SER A 75 25.17 -7.66 6.72
C SER A 75 23.74 -8.12 6.47
N ALA A 76 23.16 -8.90 7.39
CA ALA A 76 21.77 -9.32 7.31
C ALA A 76 20.82 -8.11 7.45
N LEU A 77 21.09 -7.22 8.41
CA LEU A 77 20.32 -5.99 8.63
C LEU A 77 20.42 -5.04 7.43
N ARG A 78 21.61 -4.85 6.85
CA ARG A 78 21.77 -4.04 5.62
C ARG A 78 20.95 -4.64 4.47
N SER A 79 20.96 -5.96 4.32
CA SER A 79 20.12 -6.62 3.31
C SER A 79 18.62 -6.41 3.58
N LYS A 80 18.20 -6.44 4.85
CA LYS A 80 16.82 -6.15 5.26
C LYS A 80 16.43 -4.72 4.89
N VAL A 81 17.20 -3.72 5.31
CA VAL A 81 16.96 -2.30 5.02
C VAL A 81 16.90 -2.04 3.52
N ALA A 82 17.84 -2.62 2.76
CA ALA A 82 17.87 -2.50 1.30
C ALA A 82 16.62 -3.05 0.59
N ARG A 83 15.99 -4.09 1.17
CA ARG A 83 14.73 -4.66 0.65
C ARG A 83 13.50 -3.84 1.04
N GLN A 84 13.58 -3.10 2.14
CA GLN A 84 12.48 -2.27 2.65
C GLN A 84 12.38 -0.93 1.91
N HIS A 85 13.52 -0.33 1.55
CA HIS A 85 13.56 0.98 0.90
C HIS A 85 13.25 0.90 -0.60
N SER A 86 12.50 1.90 -1.08
CA SER A 86 12.27 2.09 -2.50
C SER A 86 13.58 2.37 -3.26
N PRO A 87 13.73 1.89 -4.51
CA PRO A 87 14.89 2.20 -5.36
C PRO A 87 15.15 3.71 -5.56
N HIS A 88 14.13 4.55 -5.34
CA HIS A 88 14.20 6.00 -5.52
C HIS A 88 14.66 6.79 -4.29
N GLN A 89 14.75 6.19 -3.10
CA GLN A 89 15.10 6.91 -1.86
C GLN A 89 16.60 7.07 -1.59
N GLY A 90 17.48 6.71 -2.54
CA GLY A 90 18.92 6.92 -2.36
C GLY A 90 19.56 5.88 -1.42
N GLN A 91 20.86 6.07 -1.17
CA GLN A 91 21.74 5.12 -0.48
C GLN A 91 21.14 4.60 0.83
N ILE A 92 21.29 3.30 1.07
CA ILE A 92 20.98 2.66 2.37
C ILE A 92 21.63 3.50 3.47
N SER A 93 20.83 4.04 4.38
CA SER A 93 21.41 4.82 5.46
C SER A 93 22.13 3.89 6.42
N GLU A 94 23.44 4.07 6.54
CA GLU A 94 24.25 3.36 7.53
C GLU A 94 23.77 3.63 8.96
N SER A 95 23.12 4.79 9.20
CA SER A 95 22.48 5.08 10.48
C SER A 95 21.37 4.09 10.83
N ASP A 96 20.59 3.65 9.84
CA ASP A 96 19.45 2.75 10.06
C ASP A 96 19.95 1.34 10.36
N VAL A 97 21.00 0.92 9.67
CA VAL A 97 21.69 -0.35 9.94
C VAL A 97 22.26 -0.35 11.35
N GLU A 98 22.92 0.74 11.77
CA GLU A 98 23.52 0.83 13.11
C GLU A 98 22.44 0.91 14.21
N TYR A 99 21.34 1.63 13.96
CA TYR A 99 20.20 1.67 14.87
C TYR A 99 19.59 0.28 15.07
N LEU A 100 19.35 -0.45 13.98
CA LEU A 100 18.85 -1.82 14.05
C LEU A 100 19.86 -2.76 14.73
N TYR A 101 21.17 -2.59 14.46
CA TYR A 101 22.20 -3.38 15.10
C TYR A 101 22.21 -3.16 16.62
N ALA A 102 22.21 -1.91 17.07
CA ALA A 102 22.14 -1.58 18.50
C ALA A 102 20.88 -2.13 19.17
N THR A 103 19.73 -2.04 18.49
CA THR A 103 18.43 -2.52 19.01
C THR A 103 18.39 -4.04 19.10
N THR A 104 18.88 -4.75 18.08
CA THR A 104 18.96 -6.23 18.06
C THR A 104 20.04 -6.81 18.97
N HIS A 105 20.84 -5.98 19.64
CA HIS A 105 21.81 -6.43 20.63
C HIS A 105 21.42 -6.01 22.05
N GLN A 106 20.21 -5.48 22.26
CA GLN A 106 19.66 -5.28 23.60
C GLN A 106 19.26 -6.62 24.23
N PHE A 107 19.37 -6.70 25.55
CA PHE A 107 18.95 -7.90 26.29
C PHE A 107 17.47 -8.21 26.05
N GLY A 108 17.16 -9.42 25.59
CA GLY A 108 15.80 -9.86 25.30
C GLY A 108 15.23 -9.39 23.96
N ALA A 109 16.01 -8.70 23.12
CA ALA A 109 15.57 -8.27 21.79
C ALA A 109 15.23 -9.45 20.86
N GLU A 110 15.76 -10.64 21.14
CA GLU A 110 15.49 -11.86 20.41
C GLU A 110 14.04 -12.35 20.57
N TYR A 111 13.39 -12.09 21.70
CA TYR A 111 12.08 -12.69 21.98
C TYR A 111 11.01 -12.20 21.02
N ALA A 112 10.92 -10.88 20.80
CA ALA A 112 9.94 -10.31 19.89
C ALA A 112 10.21 -10.69 18.43
N ALA A 113 11.46 -10.55 17.99
CA ALA A 113 11.86 -10.87 16.62
C ALA A 113 11.65 -12.36 16.28
N MET A 114 12.04 -13.26 17.19
CA MET A 114 11.86 -14.69 16.99
C MET A 114 10.40 -15.13 17.11
N ALA A 115 9.60 -14.48 17.97
CA ALA A 115 8.16 -14.71 18.03
C ALA A 115 7.46 -14.29 16.73
N GLU A 116 7.84 -13.15 16.15
CA GLU A 116 7.34 -12.69 14.86
C GLU A 116 7.69 -13.68 13.74
N LEU A 117 8.96 -14.09 13.64
CA LEU A 117 9.43 -15.05 12.63
C LEU A 117 8.77 -16.43 12.78
N ALA A 118 8.49 -16.85 14.01
CA ALA A 118 7.76 -18.07 14.30
C ALA A 118 6.23 -17.95 14.05
N GLY A 119 5.74 -16.78 13.65
CA GLY A 119 4.32 -16.51 13.42
C GLY A 119 3.49 -16.44 14.70
N LYS A 120 4.11 -16.38 15.89
CA LYS A 120 3.40 -16.32 17.18
C LYS A 120 2.70 -14.99 17.42
N LEU A 121 3.09 -13.95 16.69
CA LEU A 121 2.48 -12.63 16.75
C LEU A 121 1.39 -12.43 15.69
N ALA A 122 1.19 -13.39 14.79
CA ALA A 122 0.10 -13.33 13.82
C ALA A 122 -1.21 -13.69 14.53
N VAL A 123 -2.18 -12.79 14.44
CA VAL A 123 -3.55 -13.01 14.96
C VAL A 123 -4.52 -12.73 13.82
N ASP A 124 -5.48 -13.63 13.59
CA ASP A 124 -6.54 -13.36 12.63
C ASP A 124 -7.51 -12.33 13.23
N ALA A 125 -7.69 -11.22 12.50
CA ALA A 125 -8.59 -10.15 12.87
C ALA A 125 -9.62 -9.85 11.77
N SER A 126 -9.76 -10.74 10.78
CA SER A 126 -10.60 -10.53 9.58
C SER A 126 -12.06 -10.30 9.98
N GLN A 127 -12.62 -11.15 10.84
CA GLN A 127 -14.00 -11.02 11.33
C GLN A 127 -14.22 -9.74 12.15
N GLN A 128 -13.23 -9.39 12.98
CA GLN A 128 -13.29 -8.19 13.82
C GLN A 128 -13.26 -6.94 12.95
N PHE A 129 -12.41 -6.95 11.92
CA PHE A 129 -12.28 -5.89 10.93
C PHE A 129 -13.59 -5.71 10.14
N GLU A 130 -14.15 -6.77 9.57
CA GLU A 130 -15.43 -6.75 8.84
C GLU A 130 -16.57 -6.16 9.67
N ALA A 131 -16.54 -6.37 10.99
CA ALA A 131 -17.56 -5.90 11.91
C ALA A 131 -17.23 -4.57 12.61
N LEU A 132 -16.19 -3.84 12.20
CA LEU A 132 -15.85 -2.54 12.78
C LEU A 132 -16.96 -1.51 12.56
N ARG A 133 -17.14 -0.63 13.53
CA ARG A 133 -18.12 0.50 13.47
C ARG A 133 -17.45 1.85 13.39
N GLN A 134 -16.16 1.91 13.73
CA GLN A 134 -15.36 3.12 13.68
C GLN A 134 -15.06 3.50 12.23
N PRO A 135 -15.07 4.81 11.91
CA PRO A 135 -14.46 5.30 10.68
C PRO A 135 -13.02 4.81 10.60
N THR A 136 -12.67 4.20 9.46
CA THR A 136 -11.37 3.57 9.27
C THR A 136 -10.68 4.10 8.02
N LEU A 137 -9.43 4.51 8.13
CA LEU A 137 -8.55 4.82 6.99
C LEU A 137 -7.54 3.69 6.82
N VAL A 138 -7.50 3.10 5.64
CA VAL A 138 -6.48 2.12 5.25
C VAL A 138 -5.51 2.78 4.27
N ILE A 139 -4.22 2.79 4.59
CA ILE A 139 -3.17 3.33 3.72
C ILE A 139 -2.29 2.19 3.20
N TRP A 140 -2.11 2.11 1.88
CA TRP A 140 -1.32 1.06 1.25
C TRP A 140 -0.28 1.57 0.27
N GLY A 141 0.78 0.78 0.10
CA GLY A 141 1.71 0.91 -1.01
C GLY A 141 1.36 -0.09 -2.11
N ALA A 142 1.15 0.38 -3.34
CA ALA A 142 0.74 -0.47 -4.46
C ALA A 142 1.77 -1.56 -4.79
N ARG A 143 3.06 -1.32 -4.54
CA ARG A 143 4.11 -2.34 -4.74
C ARG A 143 3.96 -3.51 -3.77
N ALA A 144 3.49 -3.26 -2.54
CA ALA A 144 3.27 -4.33 -1.57
C ALA A 144 2.10 -5.23 -1.96
N LEU A 145 1.03 -4.65 -2.51
CA LEU A 145 -0.15 -5.35 -3.00
C LEU A 145 0.16 -6.27 -4.19
N ASN A 146 1.04 -5.84 -5.09
CA ASN A 146 1.43 -6.63 -6.26
C ASN A 146 2.26 -7.87 -5.91
N ASN A 147 2.97 -7.85 -4.76
CA ASN A 147 3.84 -8.95 -4.32
C ASN A 147 3.13 -9.97 -3.43
N THR A 148 1.94 -9.63 -2.94
CA THR A 148 1.13 -10.50 -2.09
C THR A 148 0.01 -11.08 -2.95
N ASN A 149 -0.37 -12.34 -2.72
CA ASN A 149 -1.51 -12.98 -3.42
C ASN A 149 -2.86 -12.42 -2.92
N THR A 150 -2.88 -11.14 -2.56
CA THR A 150 -3.99 -10.35 -2.09
C THR A 150 -4.81 -9.82 -3.27
N GLN A 151 -5.15 -10.71 -4.21
CA GLN A 151 -6.20 -10.38 -5.19
C GLN A 151 -7.57 -10.19 -4.51
N ALA A 152 -7.72 -10.62 -3.24
CA ALA A 152 -8.89 -10.39 -2.40
C ALA A 152 -9.09 -8.92 -1.96
N ILE A 153 -8.06 -8.09 -2.06
CA ILE A 153 -8.13 -6.68 -1.68
C ILE A 153 -8.92 -5.85 -2.72
N THR A 154 -8.82 -6.21 -4.00
CA THR A 154 -9.46 -5.47 -5.09
C THR A 154 -10.97 -5.70 -5.14
N SER A 155 -11.50 -6.75 -4.50
CA SER A 155 -12.93 -7.06 -4.63
C SER A 155 -13.84 -6.18 -3.77
N GLN A 156 -13.33 -5.34 -2.85
CA GLN A 156 -14.14 -4.54 -1.89
C GLN A 156 -15.16 -5.35 -1.06
N GLN A 157 -15.25 -6.68 -1.25
CA GLN A 157 -16.41 -7.47 -0.87
C GLN A 157 -16.58 -7.63 0.64
N ASN A 158 -15.53 -7.36 1.43
CA ASN A 158 -15.52 -7.51 2.88
C ASN A 158 -15.04 -6.25 3.63
N MET A 159 -15.09 -5.07 3.01
CA MET A 159 -14.72 -3.81 3.68
C MET A 159 -15.92 -3.22 4.44
N PRO A 160 -15.76 -2.79 5.71
CA PRO A 160 -16.79 -2.03 6.41
C PRO A 160 -17.14 -0.76 5.64
N ALA A 161 -18.43 -0.39 5.60
CA ALA A 161 -18.94 0.72 4.80
C ALA A 161 -18.27 2.08 5.12
N GLN A 162 -17.81 2.29 6.36
CA GLN A 162 -17.10 3.50 6.76
C GLN A 162 -15.57 3.42 6.61
N THR A 163 -15.08 2.54 5.72
CA THR A 163 -13.65 2.40 5.43
C THR A 163 -13.26 3.15 4.17
N GLU A 164 -12.27 4.03 4.30
CA GLU A 164 -11.64 4.72 3.18
C GLU A 164 -10.26 4.11 2.90
N ILE A 165 -9.88 4.05 1.62
CA ILE A 165 -8.61 3.47 1.17
C ILE A 165 -7.78 4.54 0.47
N ALA A 166 -6.61 4.83 1.02
CA ALA A 166 -5.58 5.66 0.39
C ALA A 166 -4.49 4.76 -0.22
N LEU A 167 -4.41 4.72 -1.55
CA LEU A 167 -3.40 3.95 -2.26
C LEU A 167 -2.24 4.83 -2.71
N MET A 168 -1.02 4.43 -2.36
CA MET A 168 0.23 5.11 -2.70
C MET A 168 0.94 4.33 -3.82
N PRO A 169 0.96 4.85 -5.06
CA PRO A 169 1.36 4.07 -6.23
C PRO A 169 2.83 3.65 -6.21
N ASP A 170 3.71 4.51 -5.70
CA ASP A 170 5.17 4.28 -5.71
C ASP A 170 5.73 3.70 -4.40
N ALA A 171 4.85 3.33 -3.45
CA ALA A 171 5.25 2.87 -2.12
C ALA A 171 5.17 1.33 -1.96
N GLY A 172 6.04 0.78 -1.11
CA GLY A 172 6.04 -0.62 -0.67
C GLY A 172 5.34 -0.82 0.67
N THR A 173 5.86 -1.74 1.49
CA THR A 173 5.25 -2.10 2.77
C THR A 173 5.44 -1.02 3.83
N PHE A 174 6.53 -0.24 3.75
CA PHE A 174 6.90 0.76 4.76
C PHE A 174 6.50 2.17 4.29
N VAL A 175 5.24 2.34 3.86
CA VAL A 175 4.77 3.59 3.23
C VAL A 175 5.02 4.86 4.07
N HIS A 176 5.02 4.73 5.40
CA HIS A 176 5.25 5.83 6.33
C HIS A 176 6.72 6.21 6.45
N GLU A 177 7.65 5.29 6.17
CA GLU A 177 9.08 5.57 6.06
C GLU A 177 9.42 6.04 4.63
N GLU A 178 8.76 5.46 3.62
CA GLU A 178 8.99 5.80 2.21
C GLU A 178 8.43 7.19 1.84
N TYR A 179 7.27 7.58 2.38
CA TYR A 179 6.56 8.80 2.01
C TYR A 179 5.84 9.43 3.23
N PRO A 180 6.57 9.83 4.29
CA PRO A 180 5.97 10.31 5.55
C PRO A 180 5.04 11.50 5.34
N ALA A 181 5.44 12.48 4.52
CA ALA A 181 4.63 13.66 4.26
C ALA A 181 3.28 13.35 3.60
N LEU A 182 3.25 12.39 2.67
CA LEU A 182 2.02 11.95 2.03
C LEU A 182 1.13 11.16 2.99
N VAL A 183 1.72 10.29 3.83
CA VAL A 183 0.96 9.57 4.86
C VAL A 183 0.32 10.56 5.83
N ILE A 184 1.06 11.56 6.31
CA ILE A 184 0.54 12.60 7.19
C ILE A 184 -0.59 13.38 6.49
N ALA A 185 -0.39 13.79 5.23
CA ALA A 185 -1.40 14.53 4.47
C ALA A 185 -2.72 13.73 4.33
N ASN A 186 -2.65 12.43 4.02
CA ASN A 186 -3.83 11.57 3.93
C ASN A 186 -4.55 11.43 5.29
N ILE A 187 -3.80 11.23 6.38
CA ILE A 187 -4.39 11.11 7.72
C ILE A 187 -5.08 12.42 8.15
N LEU A 188 -4.45 13.57 7.88
CA LEU A 188 -5.02 14.87 8.25
C LEU A 188 -6.23 15.23 7.39
N GLY A 189 -6.17 15.02 6.07
CA GLY A 189 -7.27 15.26 5.15
C GLY A 189 -8.49 14.42 5.50
N TRP A 190 -8.30 13.11 5.67
CA TRP A 190 -9.36 12.18 6.09
C TRP A 190 -10.05 12.61 7.39
N ARG A 191 -9.27 13.07 8.37
CA ARG A 191 -9.80 13.54 9.66
C ARG A 191 -10.59 14.84 9.53
N GLU A 192 -10.27 15.70 8.59
CA GLU A 192 -11.00 16.95 8.34
C GLU A 192 -12.30 16.69 7.59
N GLU A 193 -12.29 15.80 6.61
CA GLU A 193 -13.48 15.34 5.87
C GLU A 193 -14.51 14.64 6.78
N GLY A 194 -14.04 13.84 7.74
CA GLY A 194 -14.88 13.26 8.78
C GLY A 194 -15.54 14.29 9.71
N LYS A 195 -14.92 15.46 9.91
CA LYS A 195 -15.50 16.56 10.72
C LYS A 195 -16.55 17.34 9.94
N THR A 196 -16.33 17.59 8.65
CA THR A 196 -17.31 18.26 7.77
C THR A 196 -18.52 17.38 7.47
N ALA A 197 -18.37 16.05 7.41
CA ALA A 197 -19.48 15.11 7.27
C ALA A 197 -20.48 15.17 8.45
N THR A 198 -20.02 15.48 9.67
CA THR A 198 -20.91 15.76 10.82
C THR A 198 -21.59 17.14 10.78
N ALA A 199 -21.11 18.08 9.97
CA ALA A 199 -21.66 19.43 9.88
C ALA A 199 -22.54 19.67 8.64
N GLN A 200 -22.41 18.86 7.59
CA GLN A 200 -23.30 18.91 6.42
C GLN A 200 -23.50 17.52 5.83
N VAL A 201 -24.55 16.83 6.28
CA VAL A 201 -25.19 15.82 5.42
C VAL A 201 -25.92 16.60 4.31
N LYS A 202 -25.16 17.04 3.30
CA LYS A 202 -25.68 17.30 1.97
C LYS A 202 -25.13 16.22 1.07
N ARG A 203 -25.98 15.24 0.79
CA ARG A 203 -25.85 14.36 -0.39
C ARG A 203 -25.62 15.27 -1.60
N PRO A 204 -24.65 15.01 -2.48
CA PRO A 204 -24.65 15.67 -3.77
C PRO A 204 -25.83 15.11 -4.56
N VAL A 205 -26.93 15.84 -4.54
CA VAL A 205 -27.93 15.79 -5.59
C VAL A 205 -27.24 16.38 -6.80
N VAL A 206 -27.02 15.56 -7.82
CA VAL A 206 -26.66 16.04 -9.15
C VAL A 206 -27.88 16.76 -9.70
N GLU A 207 -28.00 18.05 -9.40
CA GLU A 207 -28.91 18.95 -10.11
C GLU A 207 -28.29 19.25 -11.47
N LYS A 208 -28.93 18.70 -12.51
CA LYS A 208 -28.76 19.11 -13.91
C LYS A 208 -29.00 20.62 -14.03
N PRO A 209 -28.06 21.41 -14.57
CA PRO A 209 -28.41 22.72 -15.11
C PRO A 209 -29.15 22.55 -16.43
N ALA A 210 -30.20 23.35 -16.58
CA ALA A 210 -31.02 23.45 -17.77
C ALA A 210 -30.20 23.90 -18.99
N VAL A 211 -30.56 23.34 -20.14
CA VAL A 211 -30.08 23.70 -21.47
C VAL A 211 -30.84 24.94 -21.92
N GLU A 212 -30.13 26.03 -22.22
CA GLU A 212 -30.59 27.07 -23.15
C GLU A 212 -29.77 26.96 -24.44
N GLU A 213 -30.51 26.90 -25.54
CA GLU A 213 -30.04 26.66 -26.90
C GLU A 213 -29.28 27.87 -27.47
N SER A 214 -28.11 27.64 -28.07
CA SER A 214 -27.73 28.30 -29.32
C SER A 214 -26.55 27.56 -29.94
N GLY A 215 -26.70 27.21 -31.22
CA GLY A 215 -25.81 26.32 -31.96
C GLY A 215 -24.36 26.80 -32.08
N THR A 216 -23.43 25.87 -32.25
CA THR A 216 -22.97 25.42 -33.58
C THR A 216 -22.01 24.25 -33.41
N SER A 217 -22.27 23.19 -34.17
CA SER A 217 -21.35 22.14 -34.64
C SER A 217 -19.88 22.25 -34.22
N GLU A 218 -19.38 21.26 -33.48
CA GLU A 218 -18.12 20.56 -33.77
C GLU A 218 -17.95 19.33 -32.86
N THR A 219 -17.42 18.27 -33.48
CA THR A 219 -17.46 16.85 -33.11
C THR A 219 -16.70 16.51 -31.82
N GLU A 220 -17.31 15.73 -30.93
CA GLU A 220 -16.64 15.08 -29.79
C GLU A 220 -15.57 14.08 -30.28
N PRO A 221 -14.38 13.98 -29.65
CA PRO A 221 -13.59 12.77 -29.73
C PRO A 221 -13.79 11.92 -28.48
N GLU A 222 -14.21 10.69 -28.75
CA GLU A 222 -14.32 9.56 -27.85
C GLU A 222 -12.98 9.28 -27.13
N THR A 223 -13.07 8.90 -25.87
CA THR A 223 -11.95 8.52 -24.99
C THR A 223 -11.18 7.31 -25.53
N GLU A 224 -10.02 7.57 -26.13
CA GLU A 224 -9.01 6.59 -26.55
C GLU A 224 -8.43 5.82 -25.34
N GLU A 225 -8.53 4.49 -25.35
CA GLU A 225 -7.83 3.63 -24.39
C GLU A 225 -6.30 3.82 -24.51
N ALA A 226 -5.68 4.41 -23.50
CA ALA A 226 -4.27 4.78 -23.55
C ALA A 226 -3.32 3.55 -23.65
N LEU A 227 -2.65 3.39 -24.80
CA LEU A 227 -1.64 2.34 -25.02
C LEU A 227 -0.41 2.52 -24.11
N MET A 228 -0.27 1.66 -23.11
CA MET A 228 0.85 1.70 -22.16
C MET A 228 2.13 1.04 -22.73
N THR A 229 3.25 1.78 -22.73
CA THR A 229 4.57 1.32 -23.21
C THR A 229 5.72 1.73 -22.27
N TYR A 230 6.78 0.92 -22.17
CA TYR A 230 7.96 1.24 -21.35
C TYR A 230 8.80 2.37 -21.97
N CYS A 231 9.06 3.43 -21.21
CA CYS A 231 9.99 4.50 -21.60
C CYS A 231 11.39 4.21 -21.05
N VAL A 232 12.40 4.14 -21.93
CA VAL A 232 13.80 3.92 -21.52
C VAL A 232 14.40 5.10 -20.73
N LYS A 233 13.94 6.33 -20.97
CA LYS A 233 14.41 7.52 -20.26
C LYS A 233 13.77 7.66 -18.88
N CYS A 234 12.47 7.40 -18.75
CA CYS A 234 11.76 7.42 -17.47
C CYS A 234 11.90 6.11 -16.67
N LYS A 235 12.38 5.03 -17.28
CA LYS A 235 12.49 3.68 -16.71
C LYS A 235 11.19 3.12 -16.10
N LYS A 236 10.03 3.50 -16.67
CA LYS A 236 8.68 3.04 -16.25
C LYS A 236 7.74 2.91 -17.44
N LYS A 237 6.60 2.22 -17.27
CA LYS A 237 5.52 2.16 -18.26
C LYS A 237 4.73 3.47 -18.24
N THR A 238 4.51 4.08 -19.40
CA THR A 238 3.81 5.35 -19.57
C THR A 238 2.84 5.27 -20.75
N PRO A 239 1.79 6.11 -20.79
CA PRO A 239 0.98 6.30 -21.98
C PRO A 239 1.86 6.76 -23.15
N MET A 240 1.69 6.12 -24.30
CA MET A 240 2.34 6.53 -25.56
C MET A 240 1.46 7.57 -26.26
N GLN A 241 2.05 8.72 -26.57
CA GLN A 241 1.45 9.76 -27.41
C GLN A 241 1.91 9.60 -28.85
N ASP A 242 1.15 10.14 -29.81
CA ASP A 242 1.46 10.09 -31.24
C ASP A 242 1.73 8.64 -31.74
N ALA A 243 0.91 7.67 -31.32
CA ALA A 243 1.12 6.26 -31.66
C ALA A 243 0.87 6.00 -33.16
N GLN A 244 1.89 5.49 -33.85
CA GLN A 244 1.87 5.17 -35.27
C GLN A 244 2.35 3.74 -35.51
N GLU A 245 1.59 2.97 -36.28
CA GLU A 245 1.99 1.64 -36.71
C GLU A 245 3.08 1.75 -37.78
N VAL A 246 4.18 1.02 -37.60
CA VAL A 246 5.34 0.99 -38.48
C VAL A 246 5.80 -0.45 -38.72
N THR A 247 6.18 -0.76 -39.96
CA THR A 247 6.81 -2.05 -40.28
C THR A 247 8.32 -1.93 -40.09
N THR A 248 8.91 -2.84 -39.30
CA THR A 248 10.36 -2.90 -39.12
C THR A 248 11.06 -3.35 -40.41
N LYS A 249 12.38 -3.10 -40.51
CA LYS A 249 13.20 -3.56 -41.66
C LYS A 249 13.15 -5.07 -41.90
N ASN A 250 12.78 -5.86 -40.89
CA ASN A 250 12.66 -7.31 -40.95
C ASN A 250 11.22 -7.78 -41.20
N GLY A 251 10.30 -6.88 -41.60
CA GLY A 251 8.92 -7.22 -41.96
C GLY A 251 7.95 -7.37 -40.78
N ASN A 252 8.41 -7.25 -39.53
CA ASN A 252 7.55 -7.37 -38.35
C ASN A 252 6.82 -6.04 -38.03
N PRO A 253 5.52 -6.08 -37.67
CA PRO A 253 4.77 -4.89 -37.29
C PRO A 253 5.18 -4.39 -35.90
N ALA A 254 5.21 -3.08 -35.75
CA ALA A 254 5.54 -2.39 -34.51
C ALA A 254 4.78 -1.06 -34.40
N ILE A 255 4.83 -0.44 -33.23
CA ILE A 255 4.21 0.84 -32.92
C ILE A 255 5.31 1.79 -32.42
N LYS A 256 5.39 2.97 -33.03
CA LYS A 256 6.25 4.08 -32.61
C LYS A 256 5.40 5.20 -32.03
N GLY A 257 5.92 5.88 -31.02
CA GLY A 257 5.30 7.09 -30.48
C GLY A 257 6.24 7.83 -29.57
N LYS A 258 5.72 8.72 -28.74
CA LYS A 258 6.48 9.50 -27.75
C LYS A 258 5.97 9.21 -26.34
N CYS A 259 6.88 9.29 -25.38
CA CYS A 259 6.53 9.23 -23.97
C CYS A 259 5.76 10.49 -23.57
N SER A 260 4.55 10.32 -23.01
CA SER A 260 3.73 11.40 -22.44
C SER A 260 4.41 12.21 -21.33
N ILE A 261 5.44 11.66 -20.67
CA ILE A 261 6.11 12.32 -19.54
C ILE A 261 7.36 13.10 -19.98
N CYS A 262 8.16 12.55 -20.89
CA CYS A 262 9.48 13.14 -21.23
C CYS A 262 9.70 13.38 -22.73
N GLY A 263 8.70 13.11 -23.58
CA GLY A 263 8.76 13.28 -25.03
C GLY A 263 9.71 12.34 -25.77
N THR A 264 10.42 11.46 -25.07
CA THR A 264 11.38 10.53 -25.70
C THR A 264 10.65 9.49 -26.54
N GLY A 265 11.22 9.16 -27.70
CA GLY A 265 10.66 8.13 -28.58
C GLY A 265 10.49 6.79 -27.88
N GLN A 266 9.31 6.20 -28.03
CA GLN A 266 8.96 4.87 -27.55
C GLN A 266 8.71 3.93 -28.73
N PHE A 267 9.03 2.65 -28.52
CA PHE A 267 8.89 1.60 -29.52
C PHE A 267 8.32 0.33 -28.86
N ARG A 268 7.26 -0.24 -29.44
CA ARG A 268 6.62 -1.48 -28.96
C ARG A 268 6.36 -2.39 -30.15
N MET A 269 6.62 -3.70 -30.01
CA MET A 269 6.26 -4.68 -31.04
C MET A 269 4.75 -4.97 -31.00
N GLY A 270 4.13 -5.17 -32.17
CA GLY A 270 2.71 -5.46 -32.30
C GLY A 270 1.97 -4.51 -33.25
N ARG A 271 0.67 -4.75 -33.40
CA ARG A 271 -0.27 -3.88 -34.13
C ARG A 271 -1.14 -3.11 -33.14
N LEU A 272 -1.67 -1.97 -33.55
CA LEU A 272 -2.75 -1.32 -32.79
C LEU A 272 -3.98 -2.23 -32.82
N SER A 273 -4.58 -2.52 -31.67
CA SER A 273 -5.81 -3.33 -31.59
C SER A 273 -6.97 -2.56 -32.23
N LYS A 274 -7.78 -3.26 -33.01
CA LYS A 274 -8.85 -2.69 -33.86
C LYS A 274 -10.12 -2.25 -33.11
N GLU A 275 -10.06 -2.09 -31.79
CA GLU A 275 -11.17 -1.55 -30.97
C GLU A 275 -11.03 -0.03 -30.77
N THR A 276 -10.21 0.61 -31.60
CA THR A 276 -10.05 2.07 -31.66
C THR A 276 -10.12 2.48 -33.13
N ILE A 277 -11.34 2.51 -33.67
CA ILE A 277 -11.74 3.27 -34.87
C ILE A 277 -13.08 3.89 -34.56
#